data_AF-A0A4R9WJ59-F1
#
_entry.id   AF-A0A4R9WJ59-F1
#
_cell.length_a   1.000
_cell.length_b   1.000
_cell.length_c   1.000
_cell.angle_alpha   90.00
_cell.angle_beta   90.00
_cell.angle_gamma   90.00
#
_symmetry.space_group_name_H-M   'P 1'
#
loop_
_entity.id
_entity.type
_entity.pdbx_description
1 polymer ?
#
loop_
_entity_poly.entity_id
_entity_poly.type
_entity_poly.pdbx_seq_one_letter_code
_entity_poly.pdbx_strand_id
1 'polypeptide(L)'
;MTYPVVTATEAAAAGLRPSALFSIARFNERSGNHDVAQRARQVGRELAKLVGLDLGGRRRQRLRAANDNRTRSYGKPRSERMAA
;
A
#
# COMPACT_ATOMS: atom_id res chain seq x y z
N MET A 1 6.82 10.04 -23.28
CA MET A 1 7.01 11.19 -22.36
C MET A 1 7.39 10.66 -21.00
N THR A 2 8.61 10.95 -20.52
CA THR A 2 9.05 10.56 -19.18
C THR A 2 8.71 11.70 -18.23
N TYR A 3 7.75 11.49 -17.33
CA TYR A 3 7.44 12.48 -16.30
C TYR A 3 8.57 12.48 -15.24
N PRO A 4 9.02 13.66 -14.77
CA PRO A 4 10.01 13.73 -13.70
C PRO A 4 9.49 12.96 -12.49
N VAL A 5 10.32 12.05 -11.96
CA VAL A 5 9.99 11.22 -10.81
C VAL A 5 10.14 12.08 -9.56
N VAL A 6 9.02 12.58 -9.03
CA VAL A 6 9.02 13.30 -7.75
C VAL A 6 9.20 12.31 -6.61
N THR A 7 10.24 12.50 -5.81
CA THR A 7 10.52 11.70 -4.62
C THR A 7 9.69 12.17 -3.42
N ALA A 8 9.54 11.33 -2.39
CA ALA A 8 8.82 11.71 -1.17
C ALA A 8 9.48 12.87 -0.42
N THR A 9 10.81 12.97 -0.46
CA THR A 9 11.59 14.07 0.10
C THR A 9 11.36 15.38 -0.63
N GLU A 10 11.33 15.37 -1.97
CA GLU A 10 11.01 16.57 -2.75
C GLU A 10 9.56 17.01 -2.52
N ALA A 11 8.64 16.05 -2.44
CA ALA A 11 7.25 16.33 -2.10
C ALA A 11 7.11 16.95 -0.69
N ALA A 12 7.90 16.48 0.29
CA ALA A 12 7.94 17.05 1.63
C ALA A 12 8.51 18.48 1.62
N ALA A 13 9.63 18.70 0.91
CA ALA A 13 10.25 20.02 0.77
C ALA A 13 9.31 21.03 0.08
N ALA A 14 8.50 20.56 -0.87
CA ALA A 14 7.47 21.36 -1.54
C ALA A 14 6.19 21.56 -0.71
N GLY A 15 6.12 21.04 0.52
CA GLY A 15 4.95 21.18 1.40
C GLY A 15 3.72 20.39 0.93
N LEU A 16 3.89 19.39 0.06
CA LEU A 16 2.79 18.55 -0.38
C LEU A 16 2.27 17.69 0.78
N ARG A 17 0.96 17.43 0.78
CA ARG A 17 0.33 16.51 1.72
C ARG A 17 0.16 15.14 1.07
N PRO A 18 0.31 14.02 1.82
CA PRO A 18 0.05 12.69 1.28
C PRO A 18 -1.31 12.54 0.59
N SER A 19 -2.35 13.22 1.09
CA SER A 19 -3.68 13.22 0.49
C SER A 19 -3.70 13.76 -0.94
N ALA A 20 -2.87 14.77 -1.26
CA ALA A 20 -2.77 15.32 -2.60
C ALA A 20 -2.22 14.27 -3.59
N LEU A 21 -1.21 13.50 -3.17
CA LEU A 21 -0.65 12.41 -3.98
C LEU A 21 -1.66 11.27 -4.20
N PHE A 22 -2.48 10.94 -3.20
CA PHE A 22 -3.57 9.99 -3.38
C PHE A 22 -4.68 10.51 -4.32
N SER A 23 -4.97 11.81 -4.30
CA SER A 23 -5.91 12.42 -5.25
C SER A 23 -5.36 12.38 -6.68
N ILE A 24 -4.07 12.69 -6.88
CA ILE A 24 -3.38 12.59 -8.17
C ILE A 24 -3.42 11.14 -8.67
N ALA A 25 -3.21 10.16 -7.78
CA ALA A 25 -3.30 8.76 -8.14
C ALA A 25 -4.69 8.37 -8.66
N ARG A 26 -5.76 8.78 -7.96
CA ARG A 26 -7.14 8.49 -8.40
C ARG A 26 -7.50 9.19 -9.71
N PHE A 27 -7.00 10.40 -9.92
CA PHE A 27 -7.21 11.10 -11.18
C PHE A 27 -6.59 10.31 -12.33
N ASN A 28 -5.31 9.94 -12.22
CA ASN A 28 -4.60 9.21 -13.27
C ASN A 28 -5.19 7.83 -13.53
N GLU A 29 -5.67 7.15 -12.50
CA GLU A 29 -6.36 5.86 -12.65
C GLU A 29 -7.65 5.98 -13.47
N ARG A 30 -8.43 7.04 -13.26
CA ARG A 30 -9.63 7.32 -14.08
C ARG A 30 -9.29 7.71 -15.51
N SER A 31 -8.13 8.31 -15.72
CA SER A 31 -7.63 8.67 -17.06
C SER A 31 -6.91 7.52 -17.78
N GLY A 32 -6.86 6.31 -17.21
CA GLY A 32 -6.16 5.15 -17.79
C GLY A 32 -4.64 5.16 -17.62
N ASN A 33 -4.08 6.16 -16.95
CA ASN A 33 -2.64 6.29 -16.68
C ASN A 33 -2.24 5.52 -15.41
N HIS A 34 -2.33 4.19 -15.47
CA HIS A 34 -2.12 3.33 -14.30
C HIS A 34 -0.71 3.42 -13.72
N ASP A 35 0.33 3.59 -14.54
CA ASP A 35 1.73 3.70 -14.07
C ASP A 35 1.93 4.96 -13.21
N VAL A 36 1.43 6.10 -13.68
CA VAL A 36 1.49 7.37 -12.95
C VAL A 36 0.69 7.25 -11.65
N ALA A 37 -0.47 6.59 -11.69
CA ALA A 37 -1.27 6.34 -10.51
C ALA A 37 -0.53 5.49 -9.47
N GLN A 38 0.14 4.42 -9.87
CA GLN A 38 0.92 3.57 -8.98
C GLN A 38 2.08 4.33 -8.34
N ARG A 39 2.83 5.10 -9.14
CA ARG A 39 3.93 5.95 -8.65
C ARG A 39 3.44 6.99 -7.65
N ALA A 40 2.35 7.70 -7.95
CA ALA A 40 1.76 8.67 -7.03
C ALA A 40 1.33 8.04 -5.70
N ARG A 41 0.78 6.81 -5.71
CA ARG A 41 0.48 6.07 -4.47
C ARG A 41 1.73 5.71 -3.69
N GLN A 42 2.80 5.32 -4.37
CA GLN A 42 4.06 4.97 -3.72
C GLN A 42 4.64 6.19 -2.99
N VAL A 43 4.79 7.31 -3.70
CA VAL A 43 5.29 8.56 -3.13
C VAL A 43 4.38 9.04 -1.99
N GLY A 44 3.05 8.92 -2.15
CA GLY A 44 2.09 9.25 -1.09
C GLY A 44 2.25 8.42 0.17
N ARG A 45 2.58 7.12 0.04
CA ARG A 45 2.86 6.24 1.19
C ARG A 45 4.18 6.57 1.86
N GLU A 46 5.22 6.83 1.08
CA GLU A 46 6.54 7.21 1.59
C GLU A 46 6.47 8.56 2.32
N LEU A 47 5.82 9.56 1.72
CA LEU A 47 5.60 10.86 2.34
C LEU A 47 4.82 10.74 3.65
N ALA A 48 3.75 9.93 3.69
CA ALA A 48 3.00 9.72 4.92
C ALA A 48 3.85 9.11 6.03
N LYS A 49 4.78 8.20 5.71
CA LYS A 49 5.75 7.68 6.68
C LYS A 49 6.68 8.77 7.18
N LEU A 50 7.20 9.62 6.29
CA LEU A 50 8.09 10.74 6.64
C LEU A 50 7.39 11.74 7.57
N VAL A 51 6.12 12.04 7.34
CA VAL A 51 5.35 13.01 8.15
C VAL A 51 4.60 12.37 9.33
N GLY A 52 4.83 11.08 9.62
CA GLY A 52 4.23 10.39 10.77
C GLY A 52 2.73 10.06 10.64
N LEU A 53 2.14 10.13 9.45
CA LEU A 53 0.75 9.78 9.19
C LEU A 53 0.57 8.26 9.07
N ASP A 54 -0.23 7.66 9.95
CA ASP A 54 -0.56 6.23 9.84
C ASP A 54 -1.67 6.00 8.79
N LEU A 55 -1.29 5.46 7.64
CA LEU A 55 -2.21 5.16 6.53
C LEU A 55 -3.00 3.85 6.73
N GLY A 56 -3.13 3.35 7.97
CA GLY A 56 -3.86 2.12 8.31
C GLY A 56 -3.30 0.81 7.74
N GLY A 57 -2.18 0.86 7.01
CA GLY A 57 -1.53 -0.30 6.41
C GLY A 57 -0.91 -1.26 7.43
N ARG A 58 -0.33 -0.72 8.51
CA ARG A 58 0.24 -1.53 9.60
C ARG A 58 -0.81 -2.40 10.29
N ARG A 59 -2.04 -1.88 10.45
CA ARG A 59 -3.16 -2.62 11.06
C ARG A 59 -3.60 -3.79 10.19
N ARG A 60 -3.75 -3.59 8.87
CA ARG A 60 -4.13 -4.68 7.93
C ARG A 60 -3.03 -5.73 7.76
N GLN A 61 -1.76 -5.33 7.76
CA GLN A 61 -0.64 -6.27 7.64
C GLN A 61 -0.49 -7.13 8.91
N ARG A 62 -0.68 -6.55 10.10
CA ARG A 62 -0.76 -7.30 11.36
C ARG A 62 -1.94 -8.28 11.37
N LEU A 63 -3.12 -7.87 10.89
CA LEU A 63 -4.30 -8.74 10.81
C LEU A 63 -4.10 -9.89 9.82
N ARG A 64 -3.45 -9.66 8.66
CA ARG A 64 -3.10 -10.74 7.72
C ARG A 64 -2.10 -11.73 8.32
N ALA A 65 -1.00 -11.23 8.89
CA ALA A 65 -0.01 -12.09 9.55
C ALA A 65 -0.61 -12.91 10.71
N ALA A 66 -1.55 -12.34 11.47
CA ALA A 66 -2.29 -13.06 12.51
C ALA A 66 -3.22 -14.14 11.94
N ASN A 67 -3.85 -13.89 10.79
CA ASN A 67 -4.69 -14.87 10.12
C ASN A 67 -3.85 -16.02 9.53
N ASP A 68 -2.72 -15.72 8.90
CA ASP A 68 -1.80 -16.73 8.36
C ASP A 68 -1.25 -17.66 9.46
N ASN A 69 -0.97 -17.12 10.66
CA ASN A 69 -0.60 -17.93 11.81
C ASN A 69 -1.74 -18.82 12.31
N ARG A 70 -3.01 -18.36 12.27
CA ARG A 70 -4.16 -19.23 12.60
C ARG A 70 -4.29 -20.37 11.60
N THR A 71 -4.14 -20.12 10.31
CA THR A 71 -4.26 -21.14 9.27
C THR A 71 -3.19 -22.23 9.40
N ARG A 72 -1.99 -21.89 9.89
CA ARG A 72 -0.93 -22.87 10.21
C ARG A 72 -1.22 -23.69 11.47
N SER A 73 -1.91 -23.13 12.46
CA SER A 73 -2.23 -23.82 13.73
C SER A 73 -3.41 -24.78 13.62
N TYR A 74 -4.29 -24.63 12.62
CA TYR A 74 -5.32 -25.63 12.33
C TYR A 74 -4.72 -26.73 11.45
N GLY A 75 -4.15 -27.75 12.10
CA GLY A 75 -3.57 -28.93 11.43
C GLY A 75 -4.50 -29.55 10.39
N LYS A 76 -3.89 -30.19 9.39
CA LYS A 76 -4.44 -30.74 8.13
C LYS A 76 -5.97 -30.80 8.01
N PRO A 77 -6.55 -30.30 6.90
CA PRO A 77 -7.99 -30.33 6.68
C PRO A 77 -8.55 -31.74 6.85
N ARG A 78 -9.78 -31.86 7.35
CA ARG A 78 -10.43 -33.13 7.71
C ARG A 78 -10.43 -34.14 6.55
N SER A 79 -10.42 -33.68 5.31
CA SER A 79 -10.29 -34.48 4.09
C SER A 79 -8.97 -35.27 4.00
N GLU A 80 -7.88 -34.76 4.57
CA GLU A 80 -6.58 -35.42 4.60
C GLU A 80 -6.40 -36.36 5.80
N ARG A 81 -7.28 -36.29 6.80
CA ARG A 81 -7.22 -37.16 7.99
C ARG A 81 -7.88 -38.53 7.77
N MET A 82 -8.70 -38.68 6.73
CA MET A 82 -9.42 -39.92 6.41
C MET A 82 -8.67 -40.84 5.43
N ALA A 83 -7.45 -40.46 5.01
CA ALA A 83 -6.66 -41.19 4.01
C ALA A 83 -5.48 -41.99 4.60
N ALA A 84 -5.49 -42.29 5.91
CA ALA A 84 -4.45 -43.08 6.59
C ALA A 84 -5.04 -44.36 7.20
#